data_AF-A0A553NFV7-F1
#
_entry.id   AF-A0A553NFV7-F1
#
_cell.length_a   1.000
_cell.length_b   1.000
_cell.length_c   1.000
_cell.angle_alpha   90.00
_cell.angle_beta   90.00
_cell.angle_gamma   90.00
#
_symmetry.space_group_name_H-M   'P 1'
#
loop_
_entity.id
_entity.type
_entity.pdbx_description
1 polymer ?
#
loop_
_entity_poly.entity_id
_entity_poly.type
_entity_poly.pdbx_seq_one_letter_code
_entity_poly.pdbx_strand_id
1 'polypeptide(L)'
;MIGSQRSAVILLVCLVGLLIDVTRTQGVQRVEKSVISYQGTDFLLHDGCPEPQCDQSQGECQRTINMVRALYSHCSQSEDGQHVGCVSDLIGPKQTITLPVYASICSAMCYESDPKNLERVHRCPTRGFRVHDPSLQSLF
;
A
#
# COMPACT_ATOMS: atom_id res chain seq x y z
N MET A 1 -48.72 41.67 -14.49
CA MET A 1 -48.90 40.48 -13.62
C MET A 1 -47.87 39.42 -14.03
N ILE A 2 -46.61 39.57 -13.66
CA ILE A 2 -45.51 38.66 -14.01
C ILE A 2 -44.60 38.61 -12.77
N GLY A 3 -44.85 37.70 -11.83
CA GLY A 3 -44.12 37.77 -10.55
C GLY A 3 -44.28 36.60 -9.60
N SER A 4 -44.80 35.44 -10.03
CA SER A 4 -45.08 34.33 -9.10
C SER A 4 -44.52 32.97 -9.53
N GLN A 5 -44.04 32.79 -10.76
CA GLN A 5 -43.58 31.47 -11.24
C GLN A 5 -42.07 31.25 -11.20
N ARG A 6 -41.25 32.31 -11.09
CA ARG A 6 -39.78 32.17 -11.08
C ARG A 6 -39.21 31.77 -9.72
N SER A 7 -39.85 32.14 -8.61
CA SER A 7 -39.34 31.83 -7.25
C SER A 7 -39.48 30.35 -6.88
N ALA A 8 -40.51 29.65 -7.37
CA ALA A 8 -40.74 28.25 -7.02
C ALA A 8 -39.72 27.30 -7.68
N VAL A 9 -39.28 27.61 -8.91
CA VAL A 9 -38.32 26.77 -9.66
C VAL A 9 -36.92 26.85 -9.04
N ILE A 10 -36.51 28.04 -8.57
CA ILE A 10 -35.19 28.23 -7.95
C ILE A 10 -35.10 27.49 -6.60
N LEU A 11 -36.18 27.51 -5.80
CA LEU A 11 -36.22 26.80 -4.52
C LEU A 11 -36.18 25.27 -4.68
N LEU A 12 -36.77 24.74 -5.76
CA LEU A 12 -36.81 23.30 -6.04
C LEU A 12 -35.45 22.77 -6.53
N VAL A 13 -34.70 23.56 -7.30
CA VAL A 13 -33.35 23.19 -7.77
C VAL A 13 -32.34 23.16 -6.62
N CYS A 14 -32.46 24.04 -5.62
CA CYS A 14 -31.61 24.01 -4.43
C CYS A 14 -31.87 22.80 -3.53
N LEU A 15 -33.13 22.35 -3.39
CA LEU A 15 -33.47 21.17 -2.58
C LEU A 15 -32.98 19.85 -3.20
N VAL A 16 -32.91 19.77 -4.53
CA VAL A 16 -32.35 18.58 -5.22
C VAL A 16 -30.82 18.63 -5.27
N GLY A 17 -30.21 19.82 -5.34
CA GLY A 17 -28.75 19.98 -5.33
C GLY A 17 -28.08 19.67 -3.97
N LEU A 18 -28.81 19.79 -2.87
CA LEU A 18 -28.32 19.55 -1.50
C LEU A 18 -28.37 18.07 -1.04
N LEU A 19 -28.92 17.17 -1.85
CA LEU A 19 -28.98 15.72 -1.54
C LEU A 19 -27.97 14.88 -2.32
N ILE A 20 -27.11 15.50 -3.12
CA ILE A 20 -26.03 14.83 -3.88
C ILE A 20 -24.67 15.14 -3.24
N ASP A 21 -24.59 15.17 -1.91
CA ASP A 21 -23.31 14.90 -1.24
C ASP A 21 -23.10 13.39 -1.29
N VAL A 22 -22.66 12.91 -2.45
CA VAL A 22 -22.11 11.56 -2.62
C VAL A 22 -20.94 11.45 -1.64
N THR A 23 -21.22 10.82 -0.51
CA THR A 23 -20.23 10.41 0.48
C THR A 23 -19.20 9.54 -0.21
N ARG A 24 -18.09 10.15 -0.63
CA ARG A 24 -16.90 9.44 -1.09
C ARG A 24 -16.26 8.81 0.15
N THR A 25 -16.75 7.66 0.57
CA THR A 25 -16.08 6.81 1.55
C THR A 25 -14.75 6.36 0.95
N GLN A 26 -13.69 7.10 1.23
CA GLN A 26 -12.32 6.65 0.97
C GLN A 26 -12.06 5.49 1.93
N GLY A 27 -12.09 4.27 1.42
CA GLY A 27 -11.72 3.09 2.19
C GLY A 27 -10.27 3.24 2.66
N VAL A 28 -10.05 3.13 3.96
CA VAL A 28 -8.70 3.12 4.55
C VAL A 28 -8.01 1.85 4.08
N GLN A 29 -6.98 2.01 3.25
CA GLN A 29 -6.17 0.90 2.76
C GLN A 29 -5.39 0.30 3.93
N ARG A 30 -5.61 -0.98 4.25
CA ARG A 30 -4.84 -1.67 5.28
C ARG A 30 -3.44 -1.92 4.74
N VAL A 31 -2.45 -1.28 5.38
CA VAL A 31 -1.04 -1.44 5.08
C VAL A 31 -0.48 -2.47 6.05
N GLU A 32 -0.05 -3.61 5.52
CA GLU A 32 0.63 -4.63 6.31
C GLU A 32 2.06 -4.17 6.61
N LYS A 33 2.50 -4.35 7.84
CA LYS A 33 3.87 -4.04 8.27
C LYS A 33 4.44 -5.20 9.08
N SER A 34 5.74 -5.39 8.96
CA SER A 34 6.49 -6.40 9.71
C SER A 34 7.78 -5.80 10.25
N VAL A 35 8.20 -6.31 11.41
CA VAL A 35 9.49 -5.96 12.00
C VAL A 35 10.56 -6.89 11.44
N ILE A 36 11.57 -6.30 10.82
CA ILE A 36 12.69 -7.00 10.18
C ILE A 36 13.97 -6.63 10.92
N SER A 37 14.65 -7.65 11.45
CA SER A 37 15.99 -7.44 11.99
C SER A 37 17.01 -7.51 10.86
N TYR A 38 17.77 -6.43 10.70
CA TYR A 38 18.78 -6.28 9.65
C TYR A 38 20.02 -5.57 10.21
N GLN A 39 21.18 -6.23 10.10
CA GLN A 39 22.47 -5.73 10.64
C GLN A 39 22.42 -5.28 12.11
N GLY A 40 21.65 -5.98 12.95
CA GLY A 40 21.53 -5.68 14.39
C GLY A 40 20.61 -4.51 14.73
N THR A 41 19.84 -4.00 13.76
CA THR A 41 18.79 -3.01 13.97
C THR A 41 17.45 -3.57 13.51
N ASP A 42 16.39 -3.23 14.23
CA ASP A 42 15.02 -3.63 13.89
C ASP A 42 14.33 -2.52 13.12
N PHE A 43 13.81 -2.87 11.95
CA PHE A 43 13.14 -1.96 11.04
C PHE A 43 11.67 -2.33 10.94
N LEU A 44 10.80 -1.32 11.06
CA LEU A 44 9.40 -1.48 10.75
C LEU A 44 9.18 -1.21 9.26
N LEU A 45 8.99 -2.27 8.47
CA LEU A 45 8.92 -2.19 7.01
C LEU A 45 7.54 -2.59 6.50
N HIS A 46 7.22 -2.09 5.30
CA HIS A 46 6.06 -2.55 4.55
C HIS A 46 6.20 -4.03 4.21
N ASP A 47 5.16 -4.80 4.50
CA ASP A 47 5.06 -6.22 4.21
C ASP A 47 3.77 -6.48 3.43
N GLY A 48 3.67 -7.67 2.82
CA GLY A 48 2.50 -8.08 2.08
C GLY A 48 2.22 -7.20 0.86
N CYS A 49 0.97 -7.26 0.41
CA CYS A 49 0.44 -6.39 -0.63
C CYS A 49 -0.78 -5.68 -0.07
N PRO A 50 -0.88 -4.35 -0.25
CA PRO A 50 -2.02 -3.63 0.27
C PRO A 50 -3.27 -4.01 -0.54
N GLU A 51 -4.42 -4.10 0.14
CA GLU A 51 -5.66 -4.45 -0.54
C GLU A 51 -6.04 -3.36 -1.56
N PRO A 52 -6.59 -3.74 -2.73
CA PRO A 52 -7.06 -2.79 -3.72
C PRO A 52 -8.18 -1.92 -3.16
N GLN A 53 -8.16 -0.63 -3.47
CA GLN A 53 -9.21 0.31 -3.08
C GLN A 53 -10.43 0.12 -4.00
N CYS A 54 -11.30 -0.83 -3.64
CA CYS A 54 -12.54 -1.11 -4.36
C CYS A 54 -13.69 -1.50 -3.41
N ASP A 55 -14.91 -1.46 -3.93
CA ASP A 55 -16.11 -1.91 -3.21
C ASP A 55 -16.13 -3.44 -3.12
N GLN A 56 -15.87 -3.97 -1.92
CA GLN A 56 -15.79 -5.41 -1.66
C GLN A 56 -17.10 -6.17 -1.92
N SER A 57 -18.24 -5.46 -1.99
CA SER A 57 -19.51 -6.10 -2.36
C SER A 57 -19.56 -6.49 -3.85
N GLN A 58 -18.67 -5.94 -4.68
CA GLN A 58 -18.59 -6.23 -6.09
C GLN A 58 -17.72 -7.46 -6.36
N GLY A 59 -18.25 -8.39 -7.16
CA GLY A 59 -17.55 -9.61 -7.53
C GLY A 59 -16.20 -9.38 -8.22
N GLU A 60 -16.04 -8.27 -8.95
CA GLU A 60 -14.77 -7.89 -9.57
C GLU A 60 -13.71 -7.48 -8.54
N CYS A 61 -14.09 -6.72 -7.50
CA CYS A 61 -13.19 -6.35 -6.42
C CYS A 61 -12.66 -7.60 -5.71
N GLN A 62 -13.53 -8.55 -5.40
CA GLN A 62 -13.15 -9.80 -4.75
C GLN A 62 -12.18 -10.64 -5.62
N ARG A 63 -12.39 -10.65 -6.95
CA ARG A 63 -11.45 -11.30 -7.88
C ARG A 63 -10.08 -10.65 -7.84
N THR A 64 -10.02 -9.32 -7.85
CA THR A 64 -8.75 -8.57 -7.77
C THR A 64 -8.03 -8.84 -6.45
N ILE A 65 -8.72 -8.81 -5.32
CA ILE A 65 -8.16 -9.14 -4.00
C ILE A 65 -7.53 -10.54 -4.01
N ASN A 66 -8.28 -11.53 -4.52
CA ASN A 66 -7.81 -12.92 -4.58
C ASN A 66 -6.60 -13.08 -5.52
N MET A 67 -6.60 -12.36 -6.65
CA MET A 67 -5.49 -12.36 -7.61
C MET A 67 -4.23 -11.77 -6.99
N VAL A 68 -4.31 -10.61 -6.33
CA VAL A 68 -3.18 -9.96 -5.66
C VAL A 68 -2.61 -10.87 -4.57
N ARG A 69 -3.48 -11.47 -3.74
CA ARG A 69 -3.05 -12.42 -2.70
C ARG A 69 -2.36 -13.66 -3.28
N ALA A 70 -2.88 -14.20 -4.38
CA ALA A 70 -2.28 -15.36 -5.05
C ALA A 70 -0.91 -15.01 -5.66
N LEU A 71 -0.79 -13.85 -6.30
CA LEU A 71 0.47 -13.38 -6.88
C LEU A 71 1.54 -13.17 -5.79
N TYR A 72 1.16 -12.54 -4.69
CA TYR A 72 2.06 -12.37 -3.55
C TYR A 72 2.48 -13.71 -2.96
N SER A 73 1.52 -14.63 -2.73
CA SER A 73 1.82 -15.96 -2.21
C SER A 73 2.80 -16.72 -3.11
N HIS A 74 2.62 -16.64 -4.42
CA HIS A 74 3.53 -17.25 -5.38
C HIS A 74 4.93 -16.61 -5.31
N CYS A 75 5.03 -15.28 -5.29
CA CYS A 75 6.30 -14.58 -5.16
C CYS A 75 7.01 -14.91 -3.84
N SER A 76 6.27 -14.98 -2.73
CA SER A 76 6.83 -15.24 -1.40
C SER A 76 7.52 -16.61 -1.29
N GLN A 77 7.14 -17.57 -2.13
CA GLN A 77 7.74 -18.89 -2.22
C GLN A 77 8.98 -18.92 -3.14
N SER A 78 9.21 -17.87 -3.92
CA SER A 78 10.39 -17.72 -4.75
C SER A 78 11.59 -17.23 -3.94
N GLU A 79 12.76 -17.18 -4.59
CA GLU A 79 13.97 -16.62 -4.00
C GLU A 79 13.79 -15.14 -3.58
N ASP A 80 13.01 -14.36 -4.34
CA ASP A 80 12.74 -12.95 -4.04
C ASP A 80 11.91 -12.79 -2.76
N GLY A 81 11.04 -13.76 -2.46
CA GLY A 81 10.28 -13.81 -1.21
C GLY A 81 11.15 -13.96 0.03
N GLN A 82 12.35 -14.52 -0.12
CA GLN A 82 13.29 -14.80 0.97
C GLN A 82 14.28 -13.65 1.23
N HIS A 83 14.26 -12.59 0.40
CA HIS A 83 15.18 -11.47 0.50
C HIS A 83 14.45 -10.18 0.86
N VAL A 84 15.00 -9.47 1.84
CA VAL A 84 14.58 -8.11 2.20
C VAL A 84 14.87 -7.18 1.02
N GLY A 85 13.97 -6.24 0.75
CA GLY A 85 14.14 -5.24 -0.29
C GLY A 85 14.89 -4.02 0.25
N CYS A 86 16.03 -3.69 -0.37
CA CYS A 86 16.89 -2.59 0.00
C CYS A 86 17.00 -1.53 -1.10
N VAL A 87 17.28 -0.30 -0.69
CA VAL A 87 17.78 0.76 -1.57
C VAL A 87 19.19 1.13 -1.15
N SER A 88 20.00 1.57 -2.11
CA SER A 88 21.38 1.98 -1.88
C SER A 88 21.58 3.40 -2.39
N ASP A 89 22.32 4.20 -1.63
CA ASP A 89 22.66 5.57 -1.99
C ASP A 89 24.11 5.89 -1.62
N LEU A 90 24.70 6.89 -2.27
CA LEU A 90 26.08 7.31 -2.04
C LEU A 90 26.16 8.32 -0.90
N ILE A 91 26.93 7.99 0.14
CA ILE A 91 27.34 8.93 1.17
C ILE A 91 28.77 9.41 0.85
N GLY A 92 28.86 10.33 -0.11
CA GLY A 92 30.15 10.86 -0.59
C GLY A 92 30.81 10.00 -1.68
N PRO A 93 32.10 10.25 -1.98
CA PRO A 93 32.69 9.79 -3.24
C PRO A 93 32.97 8.28 -3.35
N LYS A 94 32.99 7.54 -2.23
CA LYS A 94 33.36 6.10 -2.21
C LYS A 94 32.58 5.26 -1.19
N GLN A 95 31.57 5.82 -0.54
CA GLN A 95 30.80 5.08 0.45
C GLN A 95 29.36 4.95 -0.04
N THR A 96 28.84 3.73 0.03
CA THR A 96 27.45 3.42 -0.28
C THR A 96 26.77 3.00 1.02
N ILE A 97 25.64 3.61 1.32
CA ILE A 97 24.75 3.14 2.38
C ILE A 97 23.65 2.30 1.75
N THR A 98 23.32 1.18 2.37
CA THR A 98 22.22 0.31 1.95
C THR A 98 21.23 0.19 3.10
N LEU A 99 19.97 0.53 2.85
CA LEU A 99 18.92 0.55 3.85
C LEU A 99 17.75 -0.35 3.41
N PRO A 100 17.20 -1.17 4.33
CA PRO A 100 16.03 -1.96 4.03
C PRO A 100 14.79 -1.06 4.01
N VAL A 101 13.94 -1.26 3.01
CA VAL A 101 12.72 -0.46 2.77
C VAL A 101 11.47 -1.33 2.72
N TYR A 102 11.62 -2.61 2.36
CA TYR A 102 10.53 -3.57 2.24
C TYR A 102 10.89 -4.88 2.95
N ALA A 103 9.91 -5.50 3.60
CA ALA A 103 10.09 -6.77 4.30
C ALA A 103 10.47 -7.92 3.36
N SER A 104 10.10 -7.82 2.08
CA SER A 104 10.54 -8.70 1.01
C SER A 104 10.56 -7.96 -0.34
N ILE A 105 11.29 -8.47 -1.33
CA ILE A 105 11.21 -7.98 -2.72
C ILE A 105 9.77 -8.08 -3.26
N CYS A 106 9.05 -9.13 -2.88
CA CYS A 106 7.65 -9.30 -3.25
C CYS A 106 6.74 -8.18 -2.73
N SER A 107 7.04 -7.66 -1.54
CA SER A 107 6.32 -6.49 -1.02
C SER A 107 6.61 -5.27 -1.89
N ALA A 108 7.87 -5.04 -2.27
CA ALA A 108 8.24 -3.93 -3.16
C ALA A 108 7.45 -3.91 -4.47
N MET A 109 7.24 -5.08 -5.09
CA MET A 109 6.43 -5.22 -6.32
C MET A 109 4.97 -4.77 -6.15
N CYS A 110 4.45 -4.79 -4.91
CA CYS A 110 3.08 -4.39 -4.61
C CYS A 110 2.94 -2.91 -4.22
N TYR A 111 3.96 -2.33 -3.59
CA TYR A 111 3.92 -0.92 -3.18
C TYR A 111 4.44 0.02 -4.29
N GLU A 112 5.35 -0.45 -5.15
CA GLU A 112 5.92 0.37 -6.21
C GLU A 112 5.16 0.22 -7.53
N SER A 113 4.28 1.18 -7.82
CA SER A 113 3.54 1.23 -9.09
C SER A 113 4.37 1.78 -10.26
N ASP A 114 5.43 2.56 -9.97
CA ASP A 114 6.36 3.08 -10.98
C ASP A 114 7.54 2.11 -11.15
N PRO A 115 7.76 1.56 -12.37
CA PRO A 115 8.90 0.69 -12.64
C PRO A 115 10.25 1.30 -12.23
N LYS A 116 10.41 2.62 -12.34
CA LYS A 116 11.65 3.31 -11.97
C LYS A 116 11.94 3.24 -10.48
N ASN A 117 10.91 3.25 -9.64
CA ASN A 117 11.11 3.08 -8.20
C ASN A 117 11.43 1.63 -7.88
N LEU A 118 10.74 0.68 -8.53
CA LEU A 118 10.99 -0.74 -8.35
C LEU A 118 12.43 -1.12 -8.74
N GLU A 119 12.97 -0.55 -9.82
CA GLU A 119 14.35 -0.76 -10.27
C GLU A 119 15.41 -0.33 -9.23
N ARG A 120 15.08 0.60 -8.34
CA ARG A 120 15.98 1.02 -7.25
C ARG A 120 16.02 0.00 -6.12
N VAL A 121 14.97 -0.81 -5.98
CA VAL A 121 14.87 -1.83 -4.96
C VAL A 121 15.59 -3.09 -5.42
N HIS A 122 16.55 -3.53 -4.63
CA HIS A 122 17.33 -4.74 -4.88
C HIS A 122 17.41 -5.59 -3.62
N ARG A 123 17.83 -6.85 -3.78
CA ARG A 123 18.06 -7.74 -2.64
C ARG A 123 19.10 -7.13 -1.72
N CYS A 124 18.80 -7.08 -0.43
CA CYS A 124 19.79 -6.64 0.55
C CYS A 124 21.05 -7.54 0.51
N PRO A 125 22.27 -6.98 0.67
CA PRO A 125 23.53 -7.74 0.60
C PRO A 125 23.65 -8.89 1.62
N THR A 126 22.94 -8.78 2.73
CA THR A 126 22.89 -9.78 3.80
C THR A 126 21.44 -10.16 4.06
N ARG A 127 21.23 -11.37 4.58
CA ARG A 127 19.89 -11.85 4.91
C ARG A 127 19.39 -11.14 6.18
N GLY A 128 18.27 -10.43 6.08
CA GLY A 128 17.46 -10.03 7.24
C GLY A 128 16.45 -11.12 7.59
N PHE A 129 15.88 -11.06 8.80
CA PHE A 129 14.86 -12.02 9.24
C PHE A 129 13.69 -11.33 9.92
N ARG A 130 12.51 -11.94 9.78
CA ARG A 130 11.28 -11.47 10.44
C ARG A 130 11.38 -11.71 11.93
N VAL A 131 11.08 -10.68 12.71
CA VAL A 131 10.98 -10.78 14.17
C VAL A 131 9.56 -11.22 14.50
N HIS A 132 9.42 -12.43 15.04
CA HIS A 132 8.15 -12.97 15.52
C HIS A 132 8.02 -12.71 17.01
N ASP A 133 7.74 -11.47 17.38
CA ASP A 133 7.45 -11.11 18.77
C ASP A 133 5.96 -10.77 18.92
N PRO A 134 5.19 -11.51 19.74
CA PRO A 134 3.79 -11.24 20.01
C PRO A 134 3.53 -9.82 20.55
N SER A 135 4.49 -9.22 21.25
CA SER A 135 4.37 -7.86 21.80
C SER A 135 4.42 -6.78 20.72
N LEU A 136 5.01 -7.08 19.56
CA LEU A 136 5.03 -6.15 18.43
C LEU A 136 3.71 -6.14 17.66
N GLN A 137 2.82 -7.12 17.86
CA GLN A 137 1.51 -7.16 17.21
C GLN A 137 0.59 -6.03 17.67
N SER A 138 0.78 -5.47 18.87
CA SER A 138 -0.02 -4.35 19.35
C SER A 138 0.36 -2.99 18.73
N LEU A 139 1.42 -2.94 17.91
CA LEU A 139 1.84 -1.71 17.21
C LEU A 139 1.09 -1.49 15.89
N PHE A 140 0.23 -2.42 15.47
CA PHE A 140 -0.47 -2.42 14.17
C PHE A 140 -1.97 -2.57 14.31
#